data_AF-A0A7K3QT89-F1
#
_entry.id   AF-A0A7K3QT89-F1
#
_cell.length_a   1.000
_cell.length_b   1.000
_cell.length_c   1.000
_cell.angle_alpha   90.00
_cell.angle_beta   90.00
_cell.angle_gamma   90.00
#
_symmetry.space_group_name_H-M   'P 1'
#
loop_
_entity.id
_entity.type
_entity.pdbx_description
1 polymer ?
#
loop_
_entity_poly.entity_id
_entity_poly.type
_entity_poly.pdbx_seq_one_letter_code
_entity_poly.pdbx_strand_id
1 'polypeptide(L)'
;MPEPEIRAFEALHGIELPPQYRSFVAEVGDGPAGPAHGLLPLITPRPEADDDWAVDDEWARDRLPGRLASPFPPAEPATGRLGADADTLTRGTLTLAEEGCGMYVRLVLNGPHAGEVWSLDPDWGGFTPLDRDFHSWYTRWLTALPQASQG
;
A
#
# COMPACT_ATOMS: atom_id res chain seq x y z
N MET A 1 8.33 14.31 -2.03
CA MET A 1 7.88 14.38 -3.44
C MET A 1 7.26 15.75 -3.68
N PRO A 2 7.53 16.43 -4.81
CA PRO A 2 6.93 17.72 -5.12
C PRO A 2 5.41 17.66 -5.27
N GLU A 3 4.72 18.69 -4.77
CA GLU A 3 3.26 18.82 -4.85
C GLU A 3 2.68 18.68 -6.29
N PRO A 4 3.32 19.20 -7.37
CA PRO A 4 2.83 18.98 -8.72
C PRO A 4 2.84 17.52 -9.17
N GLU A 5 3.81 16.72 -8.71
CA GLU A 5 3.91 15.30 -9.04
C GLU A 5 2.80 14.50 -8.33
N ILE A 6 2.57 14.80 -7.05
CA ILE A 6 1.46 14.21 -6.28
C ILE A 6 0.12 14.51 -6.96
N ARG A 7 -0.13 15.78 -7.33
CA ARG A 7 -1.36 16.17 -8.03
C ARG A 7 -1.51 15.53 -9.40
N ALA A 8 -0.41 15.37 -10.13
CA ALA A 8 -0.43 14.70 -11.42
C ALA A 8 -0.81 13.22 -11.26
N PHE A 9 -0.30 12.54 -10.24
CA PHE A 9 -0.67 11.16 -9.91
C PHE A 9 -2.15 11.05 -9.51
N GLU A 10 -2.61 11.91 -8.59
CA GLU A 10 -4.01 11.99 -8.15
C GLU A 10 -4.96 12.20 -9.35
N ALA A 11 -4.63 13.16 -10.23
CA ALA A 11 -5.42 13.48 -11.41
C ALA A 11 -5.41 12.35 -12.47
N LEU A 12 -4.25 11.72 -12.70
CA LEU A 12 -4.10 10.62 -13.65
C LEU A 12 -4.97 9.42 -13.26
N HIS A 13 -5.01 9.10 -11.98
CA HIS A 13 -5.72 7.93 -11.46
C HIS A 13 -7.14 8.24 -10.98
N GLY A 14 -7.54 9.51 -10.92
CA GLY A 14 -8.87 9.93 -10.49
C GLY A 14 -9.13 9.68 -9.01
N ILE A 15 -8.12 9.90 -8.16
CA ILE A 15 -8.17 9.67 -6.72
C ILE A 15 -7.72 10.89 -5.95
N GLU A 16 -8.00 10.91 -4.65
CA GLU A 16 -7.32 11.74 -3.67
C GLU A 16 -6.56 10.82 -2.71
N LEU A 17 -5.28 11.07 -2.47
CA LEU A 17 -4.51 10.25 -1.54
C LEU A 17 -4.99 10.50 -0.10
N PRO A 18 -5.10 9.46 0.74
CA PRO A 18 -5.40 9.65 2.15
C PRO A 18 -4.43 10.63 2.82
N PRO A 19 -4.91 11.59 3.65
CA PRO A 19 -4.13 12.74 4.11
C PRO A 19 -2.79 12.38 4.77
N GLN A 20 -2.76 11.31 5.57
CA GLN A 20 -1.57 10.84 6.27
C GLN A 20 -0.51 10.32 5.31
N TYR A 21 -0.90 9.54 4.30
CA TYR A 21 0.02 9.04 3.28
C TYR A 21 0.48 10.15 2.34
N ARG A 22 -0.45 11.04 1.94
CA ARG A 22 -0.14 12.22 1.11
C ARG A 22 0.92 13.12 1.77
N SER A 23 0.77 13.39 3.06
CA SER A 23 1.73 14.20 3.83
C SER A 23 3.08 13.50 3.93
N PHE A 24 3.08 12.17 4.15
CA PHE A 24 4.31 11.39 4.18
C PHE A 24 5.09 11.45 2.87
N VAL A 25 4.45 11.22 1.72
CA VAL A 25 5.14 11.27 0.42
C VAL A 25 5.61 12.69 0.08
N ALA A 26 4.92 13.73 0.56
CA ALA A 26 5.34 15.12 0.38
C ALA A 26 6.59 15.46 1.21
N GLU A 27 6.59 15.11 2.50
CA GLU A 27 7.53 15.66 3.50
C GLU A 27 8.64 14.70 3.93
N VAL A 28 8.39 13.39 3.89
CA VAL A 28 9.32 12.37 4.41
C VAL A 28 10.04 11.64 3.28
N GLY A 29 9.30 11.03 2.36
CA GLY A 29 9.90 10.26 1.27
C GLY A 29 8.92 9.30 0.60
N ASP A 30 9.40 8.63 -0.44
CA ASP A 30 8.63 7.71 -1.29
C ASP A 30 9.28 6.31 -1.30
N GLY A 31 9.72 5.86 -0.12
CA GLY A 31 10.49 4.62 0.04
C GLY A 31 11.98 4.73 -0.35
N PRO A 32 12.73 3.60 -0.32
CA PRO A 32 12.26 2.27 0.05
C PRO A 32 12.23 2.02 1.57
N ALA A 33 12.74 2.94 2.40
CA ALA A 33 12.74 2.73 3.86
C ALA A 33 11.31 2.59 4.42
N GLY A 34 11.07 1.56 5.20
CA GLY A 34 9.76 1.33 5.82
C GLY A 34 9.58 -0.09 6.37
N PRO A 35 8.36 -0.39 6.87
CA PRO A 35 7.99 -1.73 7.33
C PRO A 35 8.09 -2.79 6.24
N ALA A 36 8.03 -4.07 6.62
CA ALA A 36 8.14 -5.21 5.73
C ALA A 36 9.46 -5.19 4.90
N HIS A 37 9.41 -5.48 3.60
CA HIS A 37 10.57 -5.34 2.71
C HIS A 37 10.77 -3.91 2.17
N GLY A 38 10.12 -2.92 2.78
CA GLY A 38 10.22 -1.51 2.41
C GLY A 38 9.03 -1.01 1.60
N LEU A 39 8.88 0.31 1.57
CA LEU A 39 7.81 0.96 0.82
C LEU A 39 8.07 0.90 -0.69
N LEU A 40 7.02 0.57 -1.42
CA LEU A 40 6.99 0.71 -2.87
C LEU A 40 6.88 2.20 -3.23
N PRO A 41 7.60 2.63 -4.28
CA PRO A 41 7.50 3.99 -4.78
C PRO A 41 6.10 4.28 -5.32
N LEU A 42 5.61 5.50 -5.18
CA LEU A 42 4.29 5.90 -5.63
C LEU A 42 4.21 5.98 -7.16
N ILE A 43 5.20 6.65 -7.78
CA ILE A 43 5.13 7.03 -9.21
C ILE A 43 6.10 6.21 -10.07
N THR A 44 7.37 6.16 -9.69
CA THR A 44 8.42 5.56 -10.54
C THR A 44 8.52 4.07 -10.22
N PRO A 45 8.41 3.16 -11.20
CA PRO A 45 8.61 1.74 -10.93
C PRO A 45 10.02 1.50 -10.39
N ARG A 46 10.17 0.48 -9.54
CA ARG A 46 11.51 0.05 -9.12
C ARG A 46 12.29 -0.37 -10.37
N PRO A 47 13.62 -0.16 -10.42
CA PRO A 47 14.42 -0.67 -11.53
C PRO A 47 14.15 -2.17 -11.66
N GLU A 48 13.85 -2.63 -12.87
CA GLU A 48 13.71 -4.05 -13.18
C GLU A 48 14.97 -4.76 -12.66
N ALA A 49 14.82 -5.57 -11.61
CA ALA A 49 15.79 -6.62 -11.38
C ALA A 49 15.66 -7.60 -12.56
N ASP A 50 16.71 -8.32 -12.92
CA ASP A 50 16.64 -9.36 -13.96
C ASP A 50 15.60 -10.48 -13.66
N ASP A 51 15.00 -10.43 -12.47
CA ASP A 51 13.95 -11.30 -11.98
C ASP A 51 12.58 -10.60 -12.04
N ASP A 52 11.55 -11.32 -12.47
CA ASP A 52 10.16 -10.88 -12.54
C ASP A 52 9.48 -11.04 -11.17
N TRP A 53 9.63 -10.05 -10.28
CA TRP A 53 9.09 -10.13 -8.92
C TRP A 53 7.59 -9.83 -8.91
N ALA A 54 6.79 -10.72 -8.33
CA ALA A 54 5.33 -10.58 -8.25
C ALA A 54 4.82 -9.27 -7.64
N VAL A 55 5.64 -8.58 -6.83
CA VAL A 55 5.30 -7.26 -6.28
C VAL A 55 5.32 -6.15 -7.33
N ASP A 56 6.16 -6.25 -8.35
CA ASP A 56 6.19 -5.26 -9.45
C ASP A 56 4.96 -5.41 -10.35
N ASP A 57 4.49 -6.66 -10.54
CA ASP A 57 3.19 -6.95 -11.15
C ASP A 57 2.01 -6.36 -10.36
N GLU A 58 2.00 -6.50 -9.03
CA GLU A 58 0.97 -5.89 -8.18
C GLU A 58 1.01 -4.35 -8.25
N TRP A 59 2.21 -3.79 -8.25
CA TRP A 59 2.42 -2.35 -8.40
C TRP A 59 1.87 -1.85 -9.74
N ALA A 60 2.17 -2.54 -10.84
CA ALA A 60 1.68 -2.19 -12.17
C ALA A 60 0.15 -2.38 -12.28
N ARG A 61 -0.37 -3.46 -11.70
CA ARG A 61 -1.81 -3.78 -11.68
C ARG A 61 -2.62 -2.68 -11.02
N ASP A 62 -2.17 -2.15 -9.88
CA ASP A 62 -2.82 -1.02 -9.20
C ASP A 62 -3.02 0.19 -10.12
N ARG A 63 -2.05 0.46 -10.99
CA ARG A 63 -2.02 1.63 -11.87
C ARG A 63 -2.80 1.44 -13.18
N LEU A 64 -3.48 0.32 -13.35
CA LEU A 64 -4.42 0.13 -14.45
C LEU A 64 -5.56 1.19 -14.38
N PRO A 65 -6.03 1.71 -15.54
CA PRO A 65 -7.05 2.75 -15.57
C PRO A 65 -8.30 2.41 -14.73
N GLY A 66 -8.67 3.33 -13.83
CA GLY A 66 -9.86 3.23 -12.98
C GLY A 66 -9.76 2.25 -11.80
N ARG A 67 -8.64 1.51 -11.65
CA ARG A 67 -8.51 0.53 -10.58
C ARG A 67 -8.34 1.18 -9.21
N LEU A 68 -7.45 2.18 -9.10
CA LEU A 68 -7.29 2.97 -7.87
C LEU A 68 -8.55 3.75 -7.50
N ALA A 69 -9.32 4.25 -8.47
CA ALA A 69 -10.55 5.00 -8.24
C ALA A 69 -11.79 4.13 -7.96
N SER A 70 -11.67 2.81 -8.07
CA SER A 70 -12.76 1.90 -7.79
C SER A 70 -13.12 1.92 -6.29
N PRO A 71 -14.38 1.66 -5.92
CA PRO A 71 -14.75 1.50 -4.52
C PRO A 71 -14.02 0.28 -3.93
N PHE A 72 -13.57 0.40 -2.68
CA PHE A 72 -13.07 -0.73 -1.92
C PHE A 72 -14.22 -1.71 -1.62
N PRO A 73 -14.17 -2.98 -2.09
CA PRO A 73 -15.30 -3.89 -1.98
C PRO A 73 -15.63 -4.37 -0.55
N PRO A 74 -14.66 -4.74 0.31
CA PRO A 74 -14.95 -5.25 1.65
C PRO A 74 -15.59 -4.19 2.56
N ALA A 75 -16.76 -4.53 3.12
CA ALA A 75 -17.34 -3.81 4.26
C ALA A 75 -16.91 -4.41 5.62
N GLU A 76 -16.47 -5.67 5.60
CA GLU A 76 -15.97 -6.41 6.74
C GLU A 76 -14.72 -7.20 6.33
N PRO A 77 -13.86 -7.61 7.28
CA PRO A 77 -12.66 -8.40 6.97
C PRO A 77 -13.01 -9.72 6.27
N ALA A 78 -12.35 -9.99 5.15
CA ALA A 78 -12.46 -11.29 4.48
C ALA A 78 -11.39 -12.21 5.06
N THR A 79 -11.76 -13.24 5.82
CA THR A 79 -10.79 -14.13 6.49
C THR A 79 -10.61 -15.45 5.75
N GLY A 80 -9.39 -15.98 5.76
CA GLY A 80 -9.08 -17.27 5.12
C GLY A 80 -8.65 -17.12 3.66
N ARG A 81 -8.55 -18.25 2.96
CA ARG A 81 -8.13 -18.28 1.55
C ARG A 81 -9.10 -17.50 0.65
N LEU A 82 -8.56 -16.53 -0.09
CA LEU A 82 -9.35 -15.68 -1.01
C LEU A 82 -9.50 -16.28 -2.40
N GLY A 83 -8.55 -17.10 -2.85
CA GLY A 83 -8.59 -17.69 -4.20
C GLY A 83 -8.61 -16.63 -5.31
N ALA A 84 -9.43 -16.85 -6.34
CA ALA A 84 -9.52 -15.95 -7.51
C ALA A 84 -10.11 -14.56 -7.19
N ASP A 85 -10.77 -14.41 -6.03
CA ASP A 85 -11.44 -13.17 -5.66
C ASP A 85 -10.47 -12.07 -5.22
N ALA A 86 -9.20 -12.42 -4.90
CA ALA A 86 -8.18 -11.48 -4.44
C ALA A 86 -7.99 -10.29 -5.40
N ASP A 87 -8.03 -10.50 -6.71
CA ASP A 87 -7.94 -9.41 -7.70
C ASP A 87 -9.11 -8.43 -7.55
N THR A 88 -10.33 -8.92 -7.38
CA THR A 88 -11.49 -8.04 -7.23
C THR A 88 -11.44 -7.30 -5.90
N LEU A 89 -11.04 -7.99 -4.82
CA LEU A 89 -10.98 -7.45 -3.46
C LEU A 89 -9.94 -6.32 -3.30
N THR A 90 -8.91 -6.27 -4.15
CA THR A 90 -7.85 -5.24 -4.08
C THR A 90 -8.19 -3.94 -4.81
N ARG A 91 -9.33 -3.85 -5.49
CA ARG A 91 -9.79 -2.59 -6.11
C ARG A 91 -9.93 -1.47 -5.07
N GLY A 92 -9.62 -0.24 -5.47
CA GLY A 92 -9.68 0.90 -4.57
C GLY A 92 -8.61 0.90 -3.48
N THR A 93 -7.53 0.13 -3.66
CA THR A 93 -6.39 0.08 -2.75
C THR A 93 -5.08 0.34 -3.48
N LEU A 94 -4.08 0.80 -2.75
CA LEU A 94 -2.72 0.99 -3.21
C LEU A 94 -1.79 0.05 -2.44
N THR A 95 -1.00 -0.75 -3.13
CA THR A 95 0.03 -1.59 -2.52
C THR A 95 1.14 -0.69 -1.95
N LEU A 96 1.34 -0.77 -0.63
CA LEU A 96 2.36 -0.02 0.09
C LEU A 96 3.68 -0.79 0.18
N ALA A 97 3.61 -2.08 0.50
CA ALA A 97 4.77 -2.92 0.76
C ALA A 97 4.44 -4.40 0.54
N GLU A 98 5.49 -5.21 0.39
CA GLU A 98 5.40 -6.67 0.33
C GLU A 98 6.09 -7.29 1.55
N GLU A 99 5.48 -8.34 2.10
CA GLU A 99 5.91 -9.02 3.34
C GLU A 99 6.56 -10.39 3.09
N GLY A 100 6.68 -10.83 1.84
CA GLY A 100 7.09 -12.18 1.47
C GLY A 100 5.89 -13.05 1.07
N CYS A 101 6.15 -14.15 0.36
CA CYS A 101 5.16 -15.20 0.05
C CYS A 101 3.86 -14.70 -0.62
N GLY A 102 3.89 -13.59 -1.35
CA GLY A 102 2.70 -13.01 -1.97
C GLY A 102 1.76 -12.30 -1.00
N MET A 103 2.27 -11.92 0.19
CA MET A 103 1.53 -11.11 1.16
C MET A 103 1.86 -9.64 0.98
N TYR A 104 0.85 -8.79 1.08
CA TYR A 104 0.96 -7.35 0.79
C TYR A 104 0.33 -6.51 1.88
N VAL A 105 0.94 -5.37 2.14
CA VAL A 105 0.31 -4.29 2.90
C VAL A 105 -0.33 -3.33 1.91
N ARG A 106 -1.61 -3.01 2.09
CA ARG A 106 -2.36 -2.13 1.18
C ARG A 106 -2.99 -0.98 1.94
N LEU A 107 -3.00 0.19 1.32
CA LEU A 107 -3.71 1.38 1.76
C LEU A 107 -5.07 1.43 1.07
N VAL A 108 -6.15 1.55 1.84
CA VAL A 108 -7.49 1.76 1.25
C VAL A 108 -7.64 3.21 0.81
N LEU A 109 -8.05 3.43 -0.44
CA LEU A 109 -8.18 4.78 -1.02
C LEU A 109 -9.61 5.30 -1.00
N ASN A 110 -10.60 4.43 -1.19
CA ASN A 110 -12.00 4.84 -1.36
C ASN A 110 -12.96 4.05 -0.47
N GLY A 111 -14.05 4.69 -0.07
CA GLY A 111 -15.11 4.05 0.72
C GLY A 111 -14.96 4.25 2.24
N PRO A 112 -15.74 3.53 3.05
CA PRO A 112 -15.81 3.74 4.50
C PRO A 112 -14.49 3.52 5.25
N HIS A 113 -13.60 2.70 4.69
CA HIS A 113 -12.29 2.36 5.25
C HIS A 113 -11.15 3.22 4.67
N ALA A 114 -11.44 4.26 3.90
CA ALA A 114 -10.42 5.09 3.26
C ALA A 114 -9.41 5.65 4.28
N GLY A 115 -8.13 5.45 4.00
CA GLY A 115 -7.01 5.80 4.88
C GLY A 115 -6.53 4.69 5.81
N GLU A 116 -7.31 3.63 6.02
CA GLU A 116 -6.88 2.46 6.78
C GLU A 116 -5.81 1.65 6.03
N VAL A 117 -4.96 0.96 6.80
CA VAL A 117 -3.94 0.04 6.29
C VAL A 117 -4.40 -1.39 6.55
N TRP A 118 -4.38 -2.22 5.52
CA TRP A 118 -4.88 -3.59 5.55
C TRP A 118 -3.79 -4.57 5.12
N SER A 119 -3.79 -5.77 5.70
CA SER A 119 -2.93 -6.89 5.33
C SER A 119 -3.67 -7.84 4.41
N LEU A 120 -3.07 -8.14 3.27
CA LEU A 120 -3.55 -9.09 2.28
C LEU A 120 -2.65 -10.33 2.30
N ASP A 121 -3.21 -11.46 2.74
CA ASP A 121 -2.65 -12.80 2.60
C ASP A 121 -3.69 -13.65 1.84
N PRO A 122 -3.51 -13.86 0.53
CA PRO A 122 -4.53 -14.52 -0.29
C PRO A 122 -4.67 -16.02 0.03
N ASP A 123 -3.69 -16.64 0.68
CA ASP A 123 -3.65 -18.08 0.91
C ASP A 123 -4.21 -18.48 2.27
N TRP A 124 -3.96 -17.69 3.33
CA TRP A 124 -4.28 -18.10 4.70
C TRP A 124 -5.01 -17.04 5.52
N GLY A 125 -4.51 -15.79 5.54
CA GLY A 125 -5.01 -14.73 6.40
C GLY A 125 -6.24 -13.99 5.87
N GLY A 126 -6.39 -13.93 4.55
CA GLY A 126 -7.42 -13.16 3.86
C GLY A 126 -7.05 -11.68 3.70
N PHE A 127 -8.04 -10.79 3.62
CA PHE A 127 -7.85 -9.35 3.56
C PHE A 127 -8.45 -8.70 4.80
N THR A 128 -7.59 -8.26 5.72
CA THR A 128 -7.99 -7.84 7.07
C THR A 128 -7.34 -6.52 7.49
N PRO A 129 -8.00 -5.70 8.35
CA PRO A 129 -7.43 -4.47 8.86
C PRO A 129 -6.15 -4.72 9.64
N LEU A 130 -5.10 -3.94 9.34
CA LEU A 130 -3.80 -4.00 10.02
C LEU A 130 -3.61 -2.81 10.97
N ASP A 131 -3.99 -1.62 10.53
CA ASP A 131 -3.86 -0.37 11.29
C ASP A 131 -4.89 0.67 10.84
N ARG A 132 -5.24 1.56 11.75
CA ARG A 132 -6.25 2.62 11.54
C ARG A 132 -5.86 3.68 10.50
N ASP A 133 -4.56 3.90 10.31
CA ASP A 133 -4.02 4.86 9.35
C ASP A 133 -2.53 4.59 9.05
N PHE A 134 -2.05 5.16 7.95
CA PHE A 134 -0.66 5.04 7.50
C PHE A 134 0.35 5.50 8.57
N HIS A 135 0.06 6.59 9.27
CA HIS A 135 0.97 7.15 10.27
C HIS A 135 1.18 6.16 11.44
N SER A 136 0.09 5.60 11.96
CA SER A 136 0.13 4.62 13.05
C SER A 136 0.93 3.37 12.65
N TRP A 137 0.68 2.86 11.45
CA TRP A 137 1.40 1.70 10.91
C TRP A 137 2.91 1.97 10.76
N TYR A 138 3.29 3.09 10.15
CA TYR A 138 4.70 3.41 9.90
C TYR A 138 5.47 3.73 11.19
N THR A 139 4.86 4.46 12.13
CA THR A 139 5.50 4.80 13.42
C THR A 139 5.64 3.61 14.36
N ARG A 140 4.73 2.63 14.29
CA ARG A 140 4.87 1.35 14.99
C ARG A 140 6.16 0.63 14.60
N TRP A 141 6.47 0.60 13.30
CA TRP A 141 7.74 0.04 12.82
C TRP A 141 8.94 0.81 13.34
N LEU A 142 8.95 2.14 13.25
CA LEU A 142 10.05 2.98 13.77
C LEU A 142 10.31 2.74 15.26
N THR A 143 9.25 2.58 16.05
CA THR A 143 9.35 2.35 17.50
C THR A 143 9.83 0.94 17.84
N ALA A 144 9.60 -0.03 16.95
CA ALA A 144 10.07 -1.41 17.11
C ALA A 144 11.55 -1.59 16.71
N LEU A 145 12.15 -0.63 15.99
CA LEU A 145 13.55 -0.68 15.63
C LEU A 145 14.44 -0.60 16.89
N PRO A 146 15.51 -1.43 16.98
CA PRO A 146 16.50 -1.29 18.03
C PRO A 146 17.05 0.13 18.02
N GLN A 147 16.87 0.86 19.12
CA GLN A 147 17.48 2.16 19.27
C GLN A 147 18.99 1.96 19.42
N ALA A 148 19.79 2.66 18.62
CA ALA A 148 21.23 2.67 18.84
C ALA A 148 21.49 3.17 20.26
N SER A 149 22.09 2.34 21.11
CA SER A 149 22.59 2.76 22.41
C SER A 149 23.56 3.92 22.16
N GLN A 150 23.19 5.13 22.57
CA GLN A 150 24.13 6.23 22.64
C GLN A 150 25.11 5.93 23.77
N GLY A 151 26.21 5.26 23.42
CA GLY A 151 27.38 5.06 24.27
C GLY A 151 28.43 6.13 24.02
#